data_AF-A0A9P9YF73-F1
#
_entry.id   AF-A0A9P9YF73-F1
#
_cell.length_a   1.000
_cell.length_b   1.000
_cell.length_c   1.000
_cell.angle_alpha   90.00
_cell.angle_beta   90.00
_cell.angle_gamma   90.00
#
_symmetry.space_group_name_H-M   'P 1'
#
loop_
_entity.id
_entity.type
_entity.pdbx_description
1 polymer ?
#
loop_
_entity_poly.entity_id
_entity_poly.type
_entity_poly.pdbx_seq_one_letter_code
_entity_poly.pdbx_strand_id
1 'polypeptide(L)'
;MKTPSIANREQISSGCNEEAAEALVGIHSDYPRYMEERALTGGNTSRKPSTNSAKHKPNVGYRLGKRKALFEKRKRISDYALVMGMFGIIVMVIENELSSAGVYTKASFYSTALKTLISVSTVILLGLIVAYHALEVQVRLFMIDNCADDWRIAMTWQRISQIGLELFICAIHPIPGEYYFQWTTKLANKNKTIGTEMVPYDVALSLPMFLRLYLICRVMLLHSKLFTDASSRSIGALNRINFNTRFVLKTLMTICPGTVLLVFMVSLWIIASWTLRQCERFHDEEHANLLNSMWLTAITFLCVGYGDIVPNTYCGRGITLTCGMVGAGCTALLVAVVSRKLELTRAEKHVHNFMMDTQLTKRVLIVFPSLNSLKSLI
;
A
#
# COMPACT_ATOMS: atom_id res chain seq x y z
N MET A 1 1.70 70.92 -3.17
CA MET A 1 0.25 70.91 -2.89
C MET A 1 -0.15 69.47 -2.60
N LYS A 2 -0.52 69.21 -1.34
CA LYS A 2 -1.14 68.03 -0.70
C LYS A 2 -1.20 66.67 -1.44
N THR A 3 -0.55 65.67 -0.84
CA THR A 3 -1.02 64.27 -0.73
C THR A 3 -2.35 64.21 0.06
N PRO A 4 -3.23 63.20 -0.13
CA PRO A 4 -3.10 61.88 0.56
C PRO A 4 -3.69 60.72 -0.31
N SER A 5 -3.84 59.43 0.03
CA SER A 5 -3.51 58.58 1.19
C SER A 5 -3.46 57.11 0.68
N ILE A 6 -2.75 56.26 1.41
CA ILE A 6 -2.87 54.80 1.35
C ILE A 6 -3.90 54.40 2.41
N ALA A 7 -4.97 53.68 2.06
CA ALA A 7 -5.72 52.80 2.96
C ALA A 7 -6.66 51.85 2.20
N ASN A 8 -6.68 50.59 2.64
CA ASN A 8 -7.65 49.52 2.37
C ASN A 8 -7.60 48.79 1.01
N ARG A 9 -6.73 47.78 0.94
CA ARG A 9 -7.06 46.52 0.24
C ARG A 9 -6.36 45.32 0.87
N GLU A 10 -6.71 45.03 2.13
CA GLU A 10 -6.72 43.66 2.64
C GLU A 10 -8.18 43.25 2.86
N GLN A 11 -8.44 41.96 2.72
CA GLN A 11 -9.74 41.26 2.67
C GLN A 11 -10.42 41.21 1.29
N ILE A 12 -10.16 40.10 0.58
CA ILE A 12 -11.12 39.09 0.09
C ILE A 12 -10.28 38.17 -0.82
N SER A 13 -9.64 37.20 -0.18
CA SER A 13 -9.16 35.96 -0.77
C SER A 13 -10.02 34.87 -0.14
N SER A 14 -11.03 34.39 -0.86
CA SER A 14 -11.55 33.01 -0.80
C SER A 14 -12.83 32.93 -1.62
N GLY A 15 -12.93 31.97 -2.52
CA GLY A 15 -14.20 31.63 -3.18
C GLY A 15 -14.23 31.91 -4.67
N CYS A 16 -13.24 31.43 -5.43
CA CYS A 16 -13.38 31.30 -6.87
C CYS A 16 -12.64 30.04 -7.31
N ASN A 17 -13.26 28.88 -7.05
CA ASN A 17 -12.89 27.58 -7.66
C ASN A 17 -13.94 26.47 -7.45
N GLU A 18 -15.22 26.80 -7.21
CA GLU A 18 -16.26 25.78 -6.97
C GLU A 18 -17.47 25.81 -7.93
N GLU A 19 -17.52 26.71 -8.92
CA GLU A 19 -18.67 26.81 -9.85
C GLU A 19 -18.41 26.25 -11.26
N ALA A 20 -17.33 25.47 -11.47
CA ALA A 20 -17.11 24.74 -12.73
C ALA A 20 -17.39 23.22 -12.62
N ALA A 21 -17.88 22.74 -11.47
CA ALA A 21 -18.13 21.32 -11.21
C ALA A 21 -19.62 20.95 -11.05
N GLU A 22 -20.54 21.92 -11.03
CA GLU A 22 -21.98 21.69 -10.87
C GLU A 22 -22.78 22.09 -12.11
N ALA A 23 -22.52 21.42 -13.23
CA ALA A 23 -23.44 21.45 -14.36
C ALA A 23 -23.27 20.18 -15.20
N LEU A 24 -23.75 19.02 -14.71
CA LEU A 24 -24.19 17.86 -15.51
C LEU A 24 -24.65 16.64 -14.68
N VAL A 25 -25.40 16.83 -13.59
CA VAL A 25 -26.12 15.72 -12.93
C VAL A 25 -27.58 16.10 -12.70
N GLY A 26 -28.33 16.10 -13.79
CA GLY A 26 -29.78 15.97 -13.78
C GLY A 26 -30.15 14.72 -14.57
N ILE A 27 -29.91 13.53 -14.01
CA ILE A 27 -30.49 12.29 -14.53
C ILE A 27 -31.22 11.60 -13.40
N HIS A 28 -32.54 11.72 -13.48
CA HIS A 28 -33.56 11.06 -12.71
C HIS A 28 -33.23 9.58 -12.48
N SER A 29 -33.28 9.15 -11.22
CA SER A 29 -33.02 7.77 -10.81
C SER A 29 -34.33 6.98 -10.82
N ASP A 30 -34.83 6.63 -12.02
CA ASP A 30 -35.88 5.63 -12.15
C ASP A 30 -35.29 4.29 -12.58
N TYR A 31 -35.25 3.35 -11.63
CA TYR A 31 -35.13 1.94 -11.92
C TYR A 31 -36.49 1.41 -12.41
N PRO A 32 -36.62 0.84 -13.63
CA PRO A 32 -37.84 0.12 -13.96
C PRO A 32 -37.83 -1.26 -13.28
N ARG A 33 -38.65 -1.42 -12.23
CA ARG A 33 -39.21 -2.72 -11.85
C ARG A 33 -40.18 -3.14 -12.96
N TYR A 34 -39.92 -4.28 -13.60
CA TYR A 34 -40.88 -4.92 -14.50
C TYR A 34 -41.18 -6.34 -13.98
N MET A 35 -42.24 -6.44 -13.18
CA MET A 35 -43.04 -7.65 -12.93
C MET A 35 -44.45 -7.19 -12.52
N GLU A 36 -45.44 -7.99 -12.93
CA GLU A 36 -46.89 -7.73 -12.96
C GLU A 36 -47.29 -6.59 -13.93
N GLU A 37 -48.24 -6.73 -14.86
CA GLU A 37 -49.45 -7.53 -14.82
C GLU A 37 -49.93 -7.76 -16.26
N ARG A 38 -50.28 -9.01 -16.58
CA ARG A 38 -50.86 -9.40 -17.86
C ARG A 38 -52.25 -9.93 -17.57
N ALA A 39 -53.26 -9.06 -17.60
CA ALA A 39 -54.65 -9.48 -17.69
C ALA A 39 -55.46 -8.41 -18.44
N LEU A 40 -56.37 -8.89 -19.29
CA LEU A 40 -57.38 -8.14 -20.07
C LEU A 40 -56.90 -7.47 -21.36
N THR A 41 -56.92 -8.24 -22.44
CA THR A 41 -57.79 -7.96 -23.60
C THR A 41 -57.76 -9.15 -24.56
N GLY A 42 -58.92 -9.75 -24.77
CA GLY A 42 -59.13 -10.83 -25.73
C GLY A 42 -59.22 -10.29 -27.16
N GLY A 43 -58.78 -11.09 -28.12
CA GLY A 43 -58.94 -10.79 -29.54
C GLY A 43 -58.06 -11.68 -30.42
N ASN A 44 -58.65 -12.75 -30.95
CA ASN A 44 -58.10 -13.66 -31.95
C ASN A 44 -57.35 -12.93 -33.08
N THR A 45 -56.16 -13.40 -33.44
CA THR A 45 -55.83 -13.75 -34.84
C THR A 45 -54.64 -14.70 -34.89
N SER A 46 -54.83 -15.76 -35.67
CA SER A 46 -53.90 -16.83 -35.97
C SER A 46 -52.60 -16.31 -36.58
N ARG A 47 -51.48 -16.64 -35.94
CA ARG A 47 -50.18 -16.91 -36.59
C ARG A 47 -49.34 -17.76 -35.62
N LYS A 48 -49.08 -19.01 -36.01
CA LYS A 48 -47.98 -19.79 -35.40
C LYS A 48 -46.69 -18.98 -35.56
N PRO A 49 -45.82 -18.96 -34.54
CA PRO A 49 -44.43 -19.27 -34.82
C PRO A 49 -43.90 -20.34 -33.87
N SER A 50 -43.30 -21.35 -34.49
CA SER A 50 -42.12 -22.08 -34.04
C SER A 50 -41.73 -21.96 -32.57
N THR A 51 -41.77 -23.10 -31.88
CA THR A 51 -40.96 -23.40 -30.70
C THR A 51 -39.48 -23.23 -31.01
N ASN A 52 -38.99 -22.00 -30.93
CA ASN A 52 -37.57 -21.72 -30.75
C ASN A 52 -37.49 -20.85 -29.50
N SER A 53 -37.18 -21.47 -28.37
CA SER A 53 -36.68 -20.79 -27.19
C SER A 53 -35.36 -20.10 -27.56
N ALA A 54 -35.45 -18.95 -28.21
CA ALA A 54 -34.34 -18.05 -28.40
C ALA A 54 -33.91 -17.62 -26.99
N LYS A 55 -32.86 -18.27 -26.45
CA LYS A 55 -32.12 -17.78 -25.28
C LYS A 55 -31.86 -16.30 -25.54
N HIS A 56 -32.60 -15.44 -24.85
CA HIS A 56 -32.46 -13.99 -24.97
C HIS A 56 -31.01 -13.66 -24.63
N LYS A 57 -30.20 -13.32 -25.65
CA LYS A 57 -28.81 -12.93 -25.44
C LYS A 57 -28.82 -11.75 -24.45
N PRO A 58 -28.10 -11.82 -23.33
CA PRO A 58 -28.16 -10.77 -22.32
C PRO A 58 -27.68 -9.45 -22.94
N ASN A 59 -28.46 -8.40 -22.72
CA ASN A 59 -28.22 -7.07 -23.28
C ASN A 59 -26.84 -6.56 -22.86
N VAL A 60 -26.15 -5.78 -23.71
CA VAL A 60 -24.78 -5.29 -23.43
C VAL A 60 -24.73 -4.54 -22.09
N GLY A 61 -25.76 -3.74 -21.78
CA GLY A 61 -25.90 -3.07 -20.49
C GLY A 61 -25.96 -4.01 -19.28
N TYR A 62 -26.68 -5.14 -19.37
CA TYR A 62 -26.71 -6.14 -18.31
C TYR A 62 -25.33 -6.75 -18.06
N ARG A 63 -24.56 -6.98 -19.13
CA ARG A 63 -23.19 -7.52 -19.03
C ARG A 63 -22.22 -6.52 -18.40
N LEU A 64 -22.32 -5.24 -18.74
CA LEU A 64 -21.53 -4.19 -18.08
C LEU A 64 -21.93 -4.01 -16.61
N GLY A 65 -23.23 -4.02 -16.30
CA GLY A 65 -23.74 -3.93 -14.93
C GLY A 65 -23.26 -5.08 -14.05
N LYS A 66 -23.34 -6.32 -14.55
CA LYS A 66 -22.82 -7.51 -13.87
C LYS A 66 -21.31 -7.43 -13.64
N ARG A 67 -20.54 -6.92 -14.61
CA ARG A 67 -19.09 -6.70 -14.46
C ARG A 67 -18.75 -5.69 -13.37
N LYS A 68 -19.51 -4.59 -13.29
CA LYS A 68 -19.36 -3.58 -12.23
C LYS A 68 -19.66 -4.18 -10.86
N ALA A 69 -20.76 -4.93 -10.73
CA ALA A 69 -21.15 -5.58 -9.48
C ALA A 69 -20.11 -6.62 -9.00
N LEU A 70 -19.55 -7.44 -9.91
CA LEU A 70 -18.50 -8.40 -9.56
C LEU A 70 -17.20 -7.71 -9.11
N PHE A 71 -16.84 -6.58 -9.73
CA PHE A 71 -15.68 -5.79 -9.32
C PHE A 71 -15.87 -5.15 -7.94
N GLU A 72 -17.07 -4.66 -7.65
CA GLU A 72 -17.42 -4.09 -6.34
C GLU A 72 -17.46 -5.16 -5.24
N LYS A 73 -18.00 -6.35 -5.55
CA LYS A 73 -17.93 -7.51 -4.64
C LYS A 73 -16.49 -7.90 -4.33
N ARG A 74 -15.60 -7.86 -5.34
CA ARG A 74 -14.16 -8.11 -5.15
C ARG A 74 -13.51 -7.09 -4.21
N LYS A 75 -13.83 -5.79 -4.37
CA LYS A 75 -13.37 -4.73 -3.45
C LYS A 75 -13.74 -5.05 -2.02
N ARG A 76 -15.02 -5.32 -1.79
CA ARG A 76 -15.54 -5.62 -0.45
C ARG A 76 -14.87 -6.83 0.20
N ILE A 77 -14.64 -7.91 -0.56
CA ILE A 77 -13.94 -9.10 -0.03
C ILE A 77 -12.47 -8.79 0.29
N SER A 78 -11.81 -7.97 -0.53
CA SER A 78 -10.45 -7.52 -0.24
C SER A 78 -10.39 -6.67 1.03
N ASP A 79 -11.40 -5.84 1.29
CA ASP A 79 -11.50 -5.03 2.51
C ASP A 79 -11.69 -5.92 3.75
N TYR A 80 -12.57 -6.92 3.66
CA TYR A 80 -12.73 -7.90 4.74
C TYR A 80 -11.45 -8.70 4.99
N ALA A 81 -10.73 -9.10 3.94
CA ALA A 81 -9.45 -9.78 4.09
C ALA A 81 -8.43 -8.88 4.79
N LEU A 82 -8.38 -7.58 4.46
CA LEU A 82 -7.53 -6.63 5.16
C LEU A 82 -7.89 -6.53 6.64
N VAL A 83 -9.18 -6.34 6.97
CA VAL A 83 -9.63 -6.23 8.37
C VAL A 83 -9.24 -7.47 9.18
N MET A 84 -9.49 -8.67 8.66
CA MET A 84 -9.11 -9.91 9.34
C MET A 84 -7.60 -10.09 9.44
N GLY A 85 -6.85 -9.70 8.41
CA GLY A 85 -5.38 -9.70 8.42
C GLY A 85 -4.80 -8.77 9.48
N MET A 86 -5.30 -7.53 9.55
CA MET A 86 -4.88 -6.54 10.55
C MET A 86 -5.26 -6.96 11.96
N PHE A 87 -6.47 -7.50 12.15
CA PHE A 87 -6.91 -8.04 13.42
C PHE A 87 -5.97 -9.14 13.92
N GLY A 88 -5.59 -10.10 13.07
CA GLY A 88 -4.64 -11.15 13.43
C GLY A 88 -3.26 -10.62 13.85
N ILE A 89 -2.75 -9.57 13.19
CA ILE A 89 -1.47 -8.93 13.56
C ILE A 89 -1.62 -8.20 14.91
N ILE A 90 -2.71 -7.44 15.12
CA ILE A 90 -2.94 -6.70 16.37
C ILE A 90 -3.06 -7.65 17.56
N VAL A 91 -3.86 -8.71 17.43
CA VAL A 91 -4.02 -9.72 18.50
C VAL A 91 -2.69 -10.41 18.80
N MET A 92 -1.88 -10.69 17.79
CA MET A 92 -0.53 -11.24 18.00
C MET A 92 0.40 -10.25 18.70
N VAL A 93 0.36 -8.95 18.36
CA VAL A 93 1.19 -7.95 19.06
C VAL A 93 0.76 -7.88 20.53
N ILE A 94 -0.54 -7.88 20.79
CA ILE A 94 -1.09 -7.87 22.15
C ILE A 94 -0.67 -9.13 22.92
N GLU A 95 -0.78 -10.32 22.33
CA GLU A 95 -0.38 -11.58 22.95
C GLU A 95 1.11 -11.59 23.32
N ASN A 96 1.97 -11.11 22.41
CA ASN A 96 3.39 -11.02 22.67
C ASN A 96 3.74 -9.92 23.69
N GLU A 97 3.08 -8.76 23.67
CA GLU A 97 3.31 -7.68 24.66
C GLU A 97 2.78 -8.01 26.06
N LEU A 98 1.65 -8.70 26.18
CA LEU A 98 1.09 -9.13 27.47
C LEU A 98 1.92 -10.26 28.10
N SER A 99 2.34 -11.22 27.30
CA SER A 99 3.30 -12.25 27.76
C SER A 99 4.65 -11.64 28.12
N SER A 100 5.03 -10.58 27.39
CA SER A 100 6.22 -9.77 27.63
C SER A 100 6.16 -9.04 28.97
N ALA A 101 5.03 -8.43 29.31
CA ALA A 101 4.90 -7.66 30.54
C ALA A 101 4.79 -8.56 31.80
N GLY A 102 4.82 -9.88 31.64
CA GLY A 102 4.70 -10.84 32.74
C GLY A 102 3.30 -10.90 33.34
N VAL A 103 2.29 -10.30 32.69
CA VAL A 103 0.91 -10.24 33.19
C VAL A 103 0.29 -11.64 33.24
N TYR A 104 0.62 -12.50 32.27
CA TYR A 104 0.18 -13.89 32.23
C TYR A 104 1.29 -14.81 31.71
N THR A 105 1.33 -16.04 32.22
CA THR A 105 2.21 -17.10 31.71
C THR A 105 1.67 -17.63 30.37
N LYS A 106 2.57 -18.12 29.48
CA LYS A 106 2.18 -18.68 28.17
C LYS A 106 1.21 -19.88 28.29
N ALA A 107 1.29 -20.61 29.40
CA ALA A 107 0.37 -21.72 29.72
C ALA A 107 -1.02 -21.28 30.23
N SER A 108 -1.28 -19.99 30.39
CA SER A 108 -2.57 -19.49 30.87
C SER A 108 -3.66 -19.63 29.81
N PHE A 109 -4.90 -19.83 30.27
CA PHE A 109 -6.09 -19.86 29.41
C PHE A 109 -6.19 -18.62 28.50
N TYR A 110 -5.76 -17.45 28.99
CA TYR A 110 -5.74 -16.21 28.22
C TYR A 110 -4.81 -16.26 27.01
N SER A 111 -3.60 -16.83 27.15
CA SER A 111 -2.68 -16.98 26.02
C SER A 111 -3.22 -17.96 24.99
N THR A 112 -3.76 -19.10 25.43
CA THR A 112 -4.42 -20.07 24.53
C THR A 112 -5.61 -19.43 23.81
N ALA A 113 -6.46 -18.67 24.50
CA ALA A 113 -7.59 -17.98 23.91
C ALA A 113 -7.16 -16.99 22.81
N LEU A 114 -6.14 -16.15 23.07
CA LEU A 114 -5.61 -15.23 22.06
C LEU A 114 -5.01 -15.96 20.85
N LYS A 115 -4.26 -17.05 21.08
CA LYS A 115 -3.71 -17.88 19.99
C LYS A 115 -4.80 -18.55 19.16
N THR A 116 -5.87 -19.05 19.79
CA THR A 116 -7.03 -19.61 19.06
C THR A 116 -7.75 -18.53 18.25
N LEU A 117 -7.87 -17.32 18.78
CA LEU A 117 -8.47 -16.19 18.08
C LEU A 117 -7.65 -15.78 16.84
N ILE A 118 -6.32 -15.78 16.97
CA ILE A 118 -5.41 -15.60 15.83
C ILE A 118 -5.70 -16.69 14.80
N SER A 119 -5.69 -17.97 15.18
CA SER A 119 -5.92 -19.09 14.26
C SER A 119 -7.28 -19.04 13.56
N VAL A 120 -8.36 -18.72 14.27
CA VAL A 120 -9.69 -18.54 13.66
C VAL A 120 -9.67 -17.38 12.65
N SER A 121 -9.03 -16.26 12.99
CA SER A 121 -8.90 -15.13 12.06
C SER A 121 -8.10 -15.48 10.80
N THR A 122 -7.09 -16.36 10.91
CA THR A 122 -6.28 -16.79 9.76
C THR A 122 -7.05 -17.72 8.84
N VAL A 123 -7.84 -18.64 9.38
CA VAL A 123 -8.71 -19.52 8.59
C VAL A 123 -9.73 -18.70 7.80
N ILE A 124 -10.36 -17.71 8.44
CA ILE A 124 -11.29 -16.80 7.75
C ILE A 124 -10.55 -15.98 6.68
N LEU A 125 -9.36 -15.45 6.99
CA LEU A 125 -8.52 -14.74 6.02
C LEU A 125 -8.19 -15.60 4.79
N LEU A 126 -7.78 -16.85 4.98
CA LEU A 126 -7.47 -17.77 3.88
C LEU A 126 -8.71 -18.03 3.02
N GLY A 127 -9.87 -18.24 3.64
CA GLY A 127 -11.14 -18.36 2.92
C GLY A 127 -11.48 -17.12 2.08
N LEU A 128 -11.24 -15.92 2.63
CA LEU A 128 -11.44 -14.66 1.91
C LEU A 128 -10.44 -14.47 0.76
N ILE A 129 -9.18 -14.89 0.90
CA ILE A 129 -8.17 -14.86 -0.17
C ILE A 129 -8.56 -15.81 -1.31
N VAL A 130 -9.01 -17.03 -0.98
CA VAL A 130 -9.53 -17.97 -1.98
C VAL A 130 -10.75 -17.39 -2.69
N ALA A 131 -11.70 -16.81 -1.95
CA ALA A 131 -12.88 -16.17 -2.52
C ALA A 131 -12.51 -14.98 -3.42
N TYR A 132 -11.50 -14.18 -3.04
CA TYR A 132 -10.97 -13.09 -3.85
C TYR A 132 -10.44 -13.59 -5.19
N HIS A 133 -9.61 -14.64 -5.19
CA HIS A 133 -9.06 -15.20 -6.43
C HIS A 133 -10.10 -15.96 -7.26
N ALA A 134 -11.10 -16.59 -6.63
CA ALA A 134 -12.24 -17.19 -7.34
C ALA A 134 -13.03 -16.11 -8.12
N LEU A 135 -13.33 -14.97 -7.48
CA LEU A 135 -13.94 -13.82 -8.15
C LEU A 135 -13.01 -13.19 -9.20
N GLU A 136 -11.70 -13.27 -8.98
CA GLU A 136 -10.72 -12.81 -9.96
C GLU A 136 -10.80 -13.61 -11.25
N VAL A 137 -10.80 -14.93 -11.13
CA VAL A 137 -10.94 -15.87 -12.24
C VAL A 137 -12.29 -15.71 -12.91
N GLN A 138 -13.39 -15.61 -12.14
CA GLN A 138 -14.75 -15.42 -12.67
C GLN A 138 -14.88 -14.15 -13.52
N VAL A 139 -14.35 -13.02 -13.05
CA VAL A 139 -14.36 -11.76 -13.83
C VAL A 139 -13.51 -11.87 -15.09
N ARG A 140 -12.40 -12.63 -15.05
CA ARG A 140 -11.52 -12.80 -16.21
C ARG A 140 -12.13 -13.69 -17.28
N LEU A 141 -12.77 -14.80 -16.88
CA LEU A 141 -13.55 -15.67 -17.77
C LEU A 141 -14.66 -14.87 -18.46
N PHE A 142 -15.41 -14.08 -17.69
CA PHE A 142 -16.47 -13.22 -18.22
C PHE A 142 -15.96 -12.15 -19.22
N MET A 143 -14.67 -11.79 -19.13
CA MET A 143 -14.03 -10.80 -20.00
C MET A 143 -13.50 -11.39 -21.31
N ILE A 144 -13.09 -12.66 -21.30
CA ILE A 144 -12.42 -13.31 -22.44
C ILE A 144 -13.42 -14.07 -23.31
N ASP A 145 -14.31 -14.88 -22.72
CA ASP A 145 -15.23 -15.71 -23.48
C ASP A 145 -16.65 -15.57 -22.98
N ASN A 146 -17.49 -15.05 -23.87
CA ASN A 146 -18.87 -14.69 -23.59
C ASN A 146 -19.81 -15.88 -23.26
N CYS A 147 -19.27 -17.09 -23.07
CA CYS A 147 -20.03 -18.30 -22.76
C CYS A 147 -19.15 -19.52 -22.34
N ALA A 148 -17.88 -19.35 -21.96
CA ALA A 148 -17.06 -20.48 -21.51
C ALA A 148 -17.11 -20.60 -19.97
N ASP A 149 -17.80 -21.62 -19.47
CA ASP A 149 -17.90 -21.93 -18.02
C ASP A 149 -16.68 -22.70 -17.48
N ASP A 150 -15.70 -23.04 -18.34
CA ASP A 150 -14.53 -23.82 -17.97
C ASP A 150 -13.44 -22.98 -17.28
N TRP A 151 -13.56 -22.85 -15.95
CA TRP A 151 -12.57 -22.16 -15.12
C TRP A 151 -11.16 -22.74 -15.21
N ARG A 152 -11.04 -24.01 -15.60
CA ARG A 152 -9.77 -24.73 -15.75
C ARG A 152 -8.92 -24.13 -16.88
N ILE A 153 -9.54 -23.59 -17.93
CA ILE A 153 -8.84 -23.00 -19.07
C ILE A 153 -8.23 -21.64 -18.70
N ALA A 154 -8.86 -20.90 -17.78
CA ALA A 154 -8.35 -19.61 -17.30
C ALA A 154 -7.26 -19.73 -16.21
N MET A 155 -7.01 -20.94 -15.69
CA MET A 155 -6.11 -21.18 -14.57
C MET A 155 -4.74 -21.68 -15.05
N THR A 156 -3.77 -20.78 -15.10
CA THR A 156 -2.39 -21.12 -15.48
C THR A 156 -1.58 -21.60 -14.27
N TRP A 157 -0.57 -22.45 -14.49
CA TRP A 157 0.34 -22.92 -13.44
C TRP A 157 1.06 -21.78 -12.69
N GLN A 158 1.44 -20.72 -13.40
CA GLN A 158 2.02 -19.52 -12.79
C GLN A 158 1.06 -18.85 -11.80
N ARG A 159 -0.24 -18.77 -12.13
CA ARG A 159 -1.26 -18.19 -11.26
C ARG A 159 -1.54 -19.08 -10.05
N ILE A 160 -1.63 -20.39 -10.25
CA ILE A 160 -1.77 -21.36 -9.15
C ILE A 160 -0.59 -21.23 -8.18
N SER A 161 0.64 -21.14 -8.71
CA SER A 161 1.84 -20.95 -7.90
C SER A 161 1.82 -19.64 -7.10
N GLN A 162 1.39 -18.53 -7.71
CA GLN A 162 1.25 -17.24 -7.01
C GLN A 162 0.19 -17.30 -5.90
N ILE A 163 -0.98 -17.90 -6.17
CA ILE A 163 -2.04 -18.07 -5.18
C ILE A 163 -1.58 -19.00 -4.05
N GLY A 164 -0.88 -20.08 -4.38
CA GLY A 164 -0.31 -21.02 -3.41
C GLY A 164 0.71 -20.35 -2.49
N LEU A 165 1.61 -19.52 -3.04
CA LEU A 165 2.58 -18.75 -2.26
C LEU A 165 1.88 -17.72 -1.36
N GLU A 166 0.84 -17.05 -1.85
CA GLU A 166 0.06 -16.11 -1.07
C GLU A 166 -0.65 -16.78 0.11
N LEU A 167 -1.31 -17.91 -0.16
CA LEU A 167 -1.95 -18.73 0.88
C LEU A 167 -0.91 -19.25 1.88
N PHE A 168 0.25 -19.68 1.43
CA PHE A 168 1.32 -20.13 2.31
C PHE A 168 1.79 -19.02 3.26
N ILE A 169 2.08 -17.82 2.75
CA ILE A 169 2.48 -16.67 3.57
C ILE A 169 1.38 -16.31 4.58
N CYS A 170 0.11 -16.29 4.15
CA CYS A 170 -1.01 -15.96 5.03
C CYS A 170 -1.38 -17.08 6.01
N ALA A 171 -1.00 -18.33 5.72
CA ALA A 171 -1.25 -19.48 6.59
C ALA A 171 -0.28 -19.54 7.77
N ILE A 172 0.92 -18.96 7.66
CA ILE A 172 1.87 -18.93 8.77
C ILE A 172 1.33 -18.02 9.88
N HIS A 173 1.10 -18.61 11.06
CA HIS A 173 0.68 -17.95 12.30
C HIS A 173 1.10 -18.79 13.51
N PRO A 174 1.23 -18.20 14.71
CA PRO A 174 1.41 -18.97 15.94
C PRO A 174 0.19 -19.84 16.19
N ILE A 175 0.38 -21.16 16.06
CA ILE A 175 -0.67 -22.15 16.29
C ILE A 175 -0.84 -22.31 17.82
N PRO A 176 -2.08 -22.41 18.34
CA PRO A 176 -2.29 -22.67 19.76
C PRO A 176 -1.63 -23.98 20.19
N GLY A 177 -0.62 -23.88 21.05
CA GLY A 177 0.14 -25.00 21.58
C GLY A 177 1.40 -24.54 22.32
N GLU A 178 1.89 -25.40 23.22
CA GLU A 178 3.13 -25.19 23.97
C GLU A 178 4.28 -25.87 23.22
N TYR A 179 4.77 -25.20 22.17
CA TYR A 179 5.94 -25.66 21.45
C TYR A 179 7.13 -24.77 21.78
N TYR A 180 8.24 -25.39 22.17
CA TYR A 180 9.50 -24.72 22.47
C TYR A 180 10.61 -25.26 21.57
N PHE A 181 11.48 -24.38 21.12
CA PHE A 181 12.68 -24.72 20.36
C PHE A 181 13.92 -24.27 21.13
N GLN A 182 14.95 -25.12 21.17
CA GLN A 182 16.24 -24.77 21.77
C GLN A 182 16.98 -23.82 20.84
N TRP A 183 17.10 -22.55 21.25
CA TRP A 183 17.87 -21.56 20.53
C TRP A 183 19.25 -21.41 21.15
N THR A 184 20.30 -21.82 20.43
CA THR A 184 21.68 -21.63 20.86
C THR A 184 22.24 -20.35 20.24
N THR A 185 22.76 -19.44 21.07
CA THR A 185 23.41 -18.21 20.60
C THR A 185 24.74 -17.96 21.31
N LYS A 186 25.65 -17.25 20.64
CA LYS A 186 26.90 -16.77 21.22
C LYS A 186 26.69 -15.34 21.70
N LEU A 187 26.70 -15.13 23.02
CA LEU A 187 26.51 -13.80 23.58
C LEU A 187 27.81 -13.00 23.46
N ALA A 188 27.83 -11.97 22.60
CA ALA A 188 29.02 -11.14 22.41
C ALA A 188 29.38 -10.35 23.68
N ASN A 189 28.36 -9.92 24.45
CA ASN A 189 28.52 -9.12 25.66
C ASN A 189 29.04 -9.89 26.89
N LYS A 190 28.81 -11.21 26.99
CA LYS A 190 29.30 -12.06 28.09
C LYS A 190 30.42 -12.98 27.63
N ASN A 191 31.53 -12.39 27.18
CA ASN A 191 32.79 -13.10 26.89
C ASN A 191 32.67 -14.27 25.89
N LYS A 192 31.74 -14.17 24.91
CA LYS A 192 31.42 -15.23 23.92
C LYS A 192 30.91 -16.55 24.52
N THR A 193 30.34 -16.51 25.72
CA THR A 193 29.67 -17.67 26.31
C THR A 193 28.49 -18.11 25.43
N ILE A 194 28.35 -19.43 25.27
CA ILE A 194 27.25 -20.02 24.51
C ILE A 194 26.07 -20.14 25.46
N GLY A 195 25.03 -19.33 25.23
CA GLY A 195 23.75 -19.43 25.92
C GLY A 195 22.78 -20.26 25.11
N THR A 196 22.16 -21.27 25.71
CA THR A 196 21.06 -22.01 25.09
C THR A 196 19.80 -21.74 25.91
N GLU A 197 18.83 -21.07 25.28
CA GLU A 197 17.56 -20.68 25.88
C GLU A 197 16.42 -21.40 25.16
N MET A 198 15.37 -21.78 25.89
CA MET A 198 14.16 -22.38 25.33
C MET A 198 13.24 -21.26 24.85
N VAL A 199 13.20 -21.01 23.55
CA VAL A 199 12.40 -19.94 22.96
C VAL A 199 11.10 -20.53 22.38
N PRO A 200 9.92 -19.94 22.65
CA PRO A 200 8.67 -20.40 22.08
C PRO A 200 8.62 -20.17 20.56
N TYR A 201 8.00 -21.09 19.81
CA TYR A 201 7.84 -20.98 18.35
C TYR A 201 7.08 -19.70 17.93
N ASP A 202 6.29 -19.12 18.83
CA ASP A 202 5.53 -17.88 18.63
C ASP A 202 6.41 -16.74 18.12
N VAL A 203 7.67 -16.66 18.59
CA VAL A 203 8.62 -15.60 18.20
C VAL A 203 8.99 -15.74 16.72
N ALA A 204 9.40 -16.94 16.29
CA ALA A 204 9.77 -17.18 14.90
C ALA A 204 8.56 -17.07 13.96
N LEU A 205 7.38 -17.51 14.38
CA LEU A 205 6.14 -17.45 13.60
C LEU A 205 5.48 -16.06 13.60
N SER A 206 5.90 -15.14 14.49
CA SER A 206 5.45 -13.75 14.49
C SER A 206 6.05 -12.93 13.34
N LEU A 207 7.28 -13.25 12.89
CA LEU A 207 7.94 -12.48 11.82
C LEU A 207 7.19 -12.59 10.48
N PRO A 208 6.82 -13.79 9.99
CA PRO A 208 6.08 -13.94 8.74
C PRO A 208 4.67 -13.34 8.81
N MET A 209 4.10 -13.16 10.00
CA MET A 209 2.77 -12.53 10.14
C MET A 209 2.76 -11.08 9.66
N PHE A 210 3.87 -10.33 9.77
CA PHE A 210 3.96 -8.98 9.20
C PHE A 210 3.98 -8.96 7.67
N LEU A 211 4.31 -10.08 7.01
CA LEU A 211 4.21 -10.14 5.55
C LEU A 211 2.77 -9.85 5.09
N ARG A 212 1.75 -10.17 5.91
CA ARG A 212 0.33 -9.87 5.64
C ARG A 212 0.04 -8.39 5.42
N LEU A 213 0.93 -7.47 5.81
CA LEU A 213 0.81 -6.05 5.49
C LEU A 213 0.80 -5.77 3.98
N TYR A 214 1.23 -6.72 3.12
CA TYR A 214 1.04 -6.61 1.67
C TYR A 214 -0.44 -6.43 1.27
N LEU A 215 -1.39 -6.91 2.10
CA LEU A 215 -2.83 -6.73 1.89
C LEU A 215 -3.24 -5.25 1.90
N ILE A 216 -2.56 -4.42 2.70
CA ILE A 216 -2.77 -2.96 2.70
C ILE A 216 -2.45 -2.40 1.32
N CYS A 217 -1.28 -2.76 0.78
CA CYS A 217 -0.87 -2.35 -0.56
C CYS A 217 -1.89 -2.81 -1.61
N ARG A 218 -2.38 -4.05 -1.53
CA ARG A 218 -3.43 -4.55 -2.44
C ARG A 218 -4.70 -3.70 -2.38
N VAL A 219 -5.24 -3.46 -1.18
CA VAL A 219 -6.48 -2.69 -0.97
C VAL A 219 -6.31 -1.26 -1.46
N MET A 220 -5.19 -0.61 -1.13
CA MET A 220 -4.84 0.72 -1.60
C MET A 220 -4.86 0.79 -3.14
N LEU A 221 -4.21 -0.17 -3.81
CA LEU A 221 -4.18 -0.26 -5.27
C LEU A 221 -5.57 -0.51 -5.88
N LEU A 222 -6.39 -1.32 -5.22
CA LEU A 222 -7.72 -1.68 -5.70
C LEU A 222 -8.74 -0.53 -5.53
N HIS A 223 -8.61 0.30 -4.49
CA HIS A 223 -9.52 1.44 -4.24
C HIS A 223 -9.11 2.73 -4.92
N SER A 224 -7.86 2.86 -5.34
CA SER A 224 -7.39 4.07 -6.03
C SER A 224 -8.23 4.35 -7.29
N LYS A 225 -9.01 5.44 -7.26
CA LYS A 225 -9.86 5.89 -8.37
C LYS A 225 -9.02 6.19 -9.61
N LEU A 226 -7.79 6.65 -9.43
CA LEU A 226 -6.84 6.96 -10.50
C LEU A 226 -6.63 5.80 -11.49
N PHE A 227 -6.58 4.55 -11.00
CA PHE A 227 -6.30 3.37 -11.83
C PHE A 227 -7.52 2.49 -12.10
N THR A 228 -8.64 2.76 -11.41
CA THR A 228 -9.87 1.99 -11.54
C THR A 228 -10.94 2.67 -12.36
N ASP A 229 -10.77 3.95 -12.67
CA ASP A 229 -11.69 4.70 -13.49
C ASP A 229 -11.79 4.19 -14.93
N ALA A 230 -12.96 4.36 -15.54
CA ALA A 230 -13.21 3.93 -16.91
C ALA A 230 -12.39 4.75 -17.92
N SER A 231 -12.18 6.04 -17.65
CA SER A 231 -11.39 6.93 -18.50
C SER A 231 -9.93 6.46 -18.59
N SER A 232 -9.29 6.20 -17.45
CA SER A 232 -7.90 5.75 -17.40
C SER A 232 -7.76 4.38 -18.06
N ARG A 233 -8.67 3.44 -17.80
CA ARG A 233 -8.67 2.12 -18.47
C ARG A 233 -8.83 2.21 -19.98
N SER A 234 -9.67 3.12 -20.47
CA SER A 234 -9.85 3.36 -21.91
C SER A 234 -8.55 3.89 -22.54
N ILE A 235 -7.94 4.91 -21.93
CA ILE A 235 -6.67 5.49 -22.38
C ILE A 235 -5.55 4.44 -22.38
N GLY A 236 -5.48 3.59 -21.35
CA GLY A 236 -4.51 2.50 -21.29
C GLY A 236 -4.71 1.46 -22.40
N ALA A 237 -5.95 1.09 -22.71
CA ALA A 237 -6.26 0.18 -23.82
C ALA A 237 -5.87 0.78 -25.18
N LEU A 238 -6.14 2.07 -25.39
CA LEU A 238 -5.73 2.79 -26.61
C LEU A 238 -4.21 2.81 -26.79
N ASN A 239 -3.46 2.94 -25.69
CA ASN A 239 -1.99 2.92 -25.70
C ASN A 239 -1.38 1.51 -25.58
N ARG A 240 -2.20 0.45 -25.54
CA ARG A 240 -1.78 -0.94 -25.28
C ARG A 240 -0.94 -1.10 -24.00
N ILE A 241 -1.21 -0.28 -22.99
CA ILE A 241 -0.54 -0.32 -21.68
C ILE A 241 -1.39 -1.16 -20.73
N ASN A 242 -0.78 -2.19 -20.16
CA ASN A 242 -1.40 -2.98 -19.10
C ASN A 242 -1.20 -2.32 -17.74
N PHE A 243 -2.29 -2.12 -16.98
CA PHE A 243 -2.26 -1.58 -15.61
C PHE A 243 -1.67 -2.62 -14.65
N ASN A 244 -0.35 -2.67 -14.58
CA ASN A 244 0.39 -3.54 -13.66
C ASN A 244 0.63 -2.86 -12.31
N THR A 245 0.78 -3.63 -11.24
CA THR A 245 1.11 -3.11 -9.89
C THR A 245 2.41 -2.29 -9.88
N ARG A 246 3.40 -2.69 -10.68
CA ARG A 246 4.66 -1.95 -10.88
C ARG A 246 4.43 -0.56 -11.50
N PHE A 247 3.53 -0.46 -12.47
CA PHE A 247 3.16 0.80 -13.10
C PHE A 247 2.51 1.73 -12.08
N VAL A 248 1.56 1.19 -11.28
CA VAL A 248 0.89 1.97 -10.25
C VAL A 248 1.86 2.48 -9.19
N LEU A 249 2.75 1.61 -8.68
CA LEU A 249 3.75 2.01 -7.69
C LEU A 249 4.68 3.10 -8.25
N LYS A 250 5.08 2.98 -9.53
CA LYS A 250 5.87 4.01 -10.23
C LYS A 250 5.11 5.35 -10.33
N THR A 251 3.81 5.32 -10.62
CA THR A 251 2.96 6.51 -10.67
C THR A 251 2.83 7.16 -9.29
N LEU A 252 2.59 6.39 -8.23
CA LEU A 252 2.52 6.90 -6.85
C LEU A 252 3.84 7.58 -6.44
N MET A 253 4.98 6.94 -6.74
CA MET A 253 6.31 7.52 -6.53
C MET A 253 6.60 8.76 -7.39
N THR A 254 5.80 9.03 -8.43
CA THR A 254 5.96 10.23 -9.26
C THR A 254 5.10 11.38 -8.76
N ILE A 255 3.87 11.10 -8.28
CA ILE A 255 2.92 12.12 -7.83
C ILE A 255 3.36 12.75 -6.49
N CYS A 256 3.54 11.92 -5.46
CA CYS A 256 3.90 12.38 -4.11
C CYS A 256 5.04 11.52 -3.53
N PRO A 257 6.25 11.56 -4.13
CA PRO A 257 7.37 10.71 -3.72
C PRO A 257 7.73 10.84 -2.24
N GLY A 258 7.77 12.08 -1.72
CA GLY A 258 8.18 12.36 -0.34
C GLY A 258 7.23 11.74 0.69
N THR A 259 5.92 11.93 0.52
CA THR A 259 4.92 11.38 1.44
C THR A 259 4.89 9.86 1.42
N VAL A 260 4.91 9.24 0.24
CA VAL A 260 4.89 7.77 0.10
C VAL A 260 6.14 7.17 0.72
N LEU A 261 7.31 7.75 0.45
CA LEU A 261 8.58 7.28 0.99
C LEU A 261 8.63 7.47 2.51
N LEU A 262 8.19 8.61 3.06
CA LEU A 262 8.14 8.84 4.50
C LEU A 262 7.24 7.83 5.22
N VAL A 263 6.03 7.59 4.72
CA VAL A 263 5.11 6.60 5.30
C VAL A 263 5.74 5.20 5.28
N PHE A 264 6.44 4.85 4.19
CA PHE A 264 7.16 3.59 4.08
C PHE A 264 8.34 3.49 5.07
N MET A 265 9.13 4.55 5.25
CA MET A 265 10.24 4.59 6.23
C MET A 265 9.73 4.36 7.65
N VAL A 266 8.75 5.15 8.09
CA VAL A 266 8.27 5.14 9.47
C VAL A 266 7.62 3.80 9.79
N SER A 267 6.82 3.24 8.87
CA SER A 267 6.20 1.93 9.07
C SER A 267 7.24 0.81 9.16
N LEU A 268 8.22 0.75 8.26
CA LEU A 268 9.29 -0.24 8.33
C LEU A 268 10.15 -0.11 9.58
N TRP A 269 10.45 1.13 10.00
CA TRP A 269 11.23 1.37 11.22
C TRP A 269 10.52 0.83 12.46
N ILE A 270 9.21 1.07 12.60
CA ILE A 270 8.41 0.55 13.72
C ILE A 270 8.38 -0.99 13.70
N ILE A 271 8.13 -1.60 12.53
CA ILE A 271 8.06 -3.06 12.38
C ILE A 271 9.42 -3.70 12.67
N ALA A 272 10.50 -3.16 12.11
CA ALA A 272 11.85 -3.67 12.33
C ALA A 272 12.26 -3.56 13.81
N SER A 273 11.95 -2.45 14.47
CA SER A 273 12.20 -2.26 15.90
C SER A 273 11.46 -3.29 16.76
N TRP A 274 10.17 -3.48 16.49
CA TRP A 274 9.37 -4.46 17.23
C TRP A 274 9.86 -5.89 17.01
N THR A 275 10.14 -6.28 15.76
CA THR A 275 10.61 -7.63 15.41
C THR A 275 12.01 -7.92 15.96
N LEU A 276 12.92 -6.95 15.94
CA LEU A 276 14.25 -7.07 16.53
C LEU A 276 14.17 -7.32 18.04
N ARG A 277 13.34 -6.54 18.74
CA ARG A 277 13.08 -6.73 20.18
C ARG A 277 12.61 -8.15 20.48
N GLN A 278 11.65 -8.67 19.72
CA GLN A 278 11.13 -10.03 19.97
C GLN A 278 12.20 -11.12 19.82
N CYS A 279 13.16 -10.96 18.90
CA CYS A 279 14.23 -11.93 18.71
C CYS A 279 15.33 -11.87 19.77
N GLU A 280 15.70 -10.69 20.27
CA GLU A 280 16.81 -10.54 21.23
C GLU A 280 16.38 -10.62 22.71
N ARG A 281 15.11 -10.32 23.02
CA ARG A 281 14.60 -10.23 24.40
C ARG A 281 14.89 -11.46 25.27
N PHE A 282 14.86 -12.67 24.71
CA PHE A 282 15.08 -13.91 25.47
C PHE A 282 16.54 -14.15 25.83
N HIS A 283 17.48 -13.44 25.21
CA HIS A 283 18.91 -13.69 25.38
C HIS A 283 19.64 -12.54 26.09
N ASP A 284 19.04 -11.36 26.16
CA ASP A 284 19.65 -10.17 26.75
C ASP A 284 18.61 -9.25 27.42
N GLU A 285 18.81 -8.93 28.70
CA GLU A 285 17.93 -8.03 29.46
C GLU A 285 18.04 -6.58 28.98
N GLU A 286 19.17 -6.18 28.42
CA GLU A 286 19.38 -4.81 27.91
C GLU A 286 18.51 -4.52 26.67
N HIS A 287 18.15 -5.57 25.93
CA HIS A 287 17.25 -5.51 24.79
C HIS A 287 15.76 -5.60 25.16
N ALA A 288 15.42 -5.77 26.45
CA ALA A 288 14.03 -5.83 26.90
C ALA A 288 13.29 -4.48 26.69
N ASN A 289 14.03 -3.36 26.77
CA ASN A 289 13.50 -2.03 26.56
C ASN A 289 13.23 -1.73 25.08
N LEU A 290 12.01 -1.31 24.75
CA LEU A 290 11.62 -0.93 23.38
C LEU A 290 12.45 0.23 22.83
N LEU A 291 12.86 1.17 23.69
CA LEU A 291 13.65 2.32 23.29
C LEU A 291 15.04 1.93 22.77
N ASN A 292 15.70 0.95 23.41
CA ASN A 292 17.00 0.44 22.98
C ASN A 292 16.92 -0.25 21.62
N SER A 293 15.87 -1.06 21.40
CA SER A 293 15.62 -1.69 20.10
C SER A 293 15.27 -0.67 19.00
N MET A 294 14.53 0.39 19.34
CA MET A 294 14.21 1.49 18.43
C MET A 294 15.46 2.29 18.05
N TRP A 295 16.32 2.57 19.02
CA TRP A 295 17.62 3.22 18.82
C TRP A 295 18.51 2.39 17.87
N LEU A 296 18.74 1.11 18.19
CA LEU A 296 19.53 0.20 17.36
C LEU A 296 18.99 0.12 15.92
N THR A 297 17.67 0.04 15.77
CA THR A 297 17.04 0.00 14.45
C THR A 297 17.23 1.31 13.69
N ALA A 298 17.11 2.46 14.36
CA ALA A 298 17.29 3.78 13.75
C ALA A 298 18.71 3.98 13.23
N ILE A 299 19.73 3.68 14.06
CA ILE A 299 21.14 3.83 13.67
C ILE A 299 21.53 2.85 12.56
N THR A 300 20.91 1.66 12.53
CA THR A 300 21.12 0.66 11.47
C THR A 300 20.45 1.10 10.17
N PHE A 301 19.22 1.62 10.24
CA PHE A 301 18.47 2.10 9.08
C PHE A 301 19.14 3.29 8.39
N LEU A 302 19.73 4.19 9.20
CA LEU A 302 20.53 5.33 8.73
C LEU A 302 21.97 4.96 8.35
N CYS A 303 22.35 3.68 8.48
CA CYS A 303 23.71 3.17 8.23
C CYS A 303 24.82 3.89 9.03
N VAL A 304 24.52 4.32 10.27
CA VAL A 304 25.51 4.96 11.18
C VAL A 304 26.29 3.91 11.95
N GLY A 305 25.58 3.03 12.68
CA GLY A 305 26.16 1.88 13.38
C GLY A 305 27.22 2.19 14.46
N TYR A 306 26.83 2.86 15.54
CA TYR A 306 27.74 3.17 16.66
C TYR A 306 28.35 1.93 17.34
N GLY A 307 27.63 0.81 17.38
CA GLY A 307 28.11 -0.45 17.95
C GLY A 307 28.05 -0.53 19.48
N ASP A 308 27.31 0.39 20.11
CA ASP A 308 26.96 0.40 21.53
C ASP A 308 26.05 -0.78 21.91
N ILE A 309 25.07 -1.08 21.05
CA ILE A 309 24.14 -2.21 21.21
C ILE A 309 24.18 -3.05 19.92
N VAL A 310 24.27 -4.38 20.04
CA VAL A 310 24.44 -5.29 18.89
C VAL A 310 23.57 -6.54 19.07
N PRO A 311 22.88 -7.03 18.00
CA PRO A 311 22.12 -8.26 18.08
C PRO A 311 23.03 -9.48 18.20
N ASN A 312 22.74 -10.33 19.17
CA ASN A 312 23.46 -11.57 19.41
C ASN A 312 22.88 -12.74 18.63
N THR A 313 21.56 -12.79 18.46
CA THR A 313 20.86 -13.89 17.78
C THR A 313 20.99 -13.83 16.26
N TYR A 314 20.95 -15.00 15.62
CA TYR A 314 20.91 -15.09 14.15
C TYR A 314 19.67 -14.41 13.55
N CYS A 315 18.54 -14.44 14.26
CA CYS A 315 17.34 -13.71 13.85
C CYS A 315 17.59 -12.20 13.86
N GLY A 316 18.05 -11.65 15.00
CA GLY A 316 18.30 -10.22 15.13
C GLY A 316 19.32 -9.71 14.12
N ARG A 317 20.39 -10.48 13.85
CA ARG A 317 21.36 -10.19 12.79
C ARG A 317 20.75 -10.21 11.39
N GLY A 318 19.83 -11.14 11.11
CA GLY A 318 19.09 -11.16 9.86
C GLY A 318 18.18 -9.93 9.70
N ILE A 319 17.51 -9.51 10.79
CA ILE A 319 16.66 -8.33 10.80
C ILE A 319 17.50 -7.06 10.60
N THR A 320 18.63 -6.89 11.29
CA THR A 320 19.49 -5.72 11.11
C THR A 320 20.11 -5.67 9.71
N LEU A 321 20.50 -6.80 9.14
CA LEU A 321 21.00 -6.87 7.76
C LEU A 321 19.93 -6.44 6.75
N THR A 322 18.73 -7.02 6.85
CA THR A 322 17.61 -6.66 5.95
C THR A 322 17.16 -5.22 6.14
N CYS A 323 17.15 -4.72 7.38
CA CYS A 323 16.89 -3.32 7.72
C CYS A 323 17.91 -2.38 7.07
N GLY A 324 19.21 -2.69 7.15
CA GLY A 324 20.27 -1.89 6.53
C GLY A 324 20.17 -1.88 5.00
N MET A 325 19.89 -3.03 4.36
CA MET A 325 19.68 -3.10 2.91
C MET A 325 18.49 -2.24 2.46
N VAL A 326 17.37 -2.32 3.18
CA VAL A 326 16.18 -1.55 2.86
C VAL A 326 16.41 -0.07 3.13
N GLY A 327 17.07 0.30 4.25
CA GLY A 327 17.44 1.67 4.60
C GLY A 327 18.36 2.34 3.58
N ALA A 328 19.37 1.62 3.08
CA ALA A 328 20.23 2.09 2.01
C ALA A 328 19.46 2.36 0.70
N GLY A 329 18.60 1.43 0.26
CA GLY A 329 17.79 1.61 -0.95
C GLY A 329 16.80 2.78 -0.82
N CYS A 330 16.21 2.90 0.37
CA CYS A 330 15.33 3.98 0.78
C CYS A 330 16.02 5.36 0.77
N THR A 331 17.25 5.43 1.28
CA THR A 331 18.08 6.64 1.26
C THR A 331 18.46 7.04 -0.17
N ALA A 332 18.82 6.06 -1.02
CA ALA A 332 19.10 6.30 -2.44
C ALA A 332 17.87 6.87 -3.18
N LEU A 333 16.68 6.33 -2.92
CA LEU A 333 15.43 6.86 -3.48
C LEU A 333 15.13 8.28 -2.97
N LEU A 334 15.36 8.55 -1.69
CA LEU A 334 15.18 9.89 -1.11
C LEU A 334 16.10 10.90 -1.80
N VAL A 335 17.38 10.58 -1.98
CA VAL A 335 18.34 11.44 -2.69
C VAL A 335 17.89 11.70 -4.13
N ALA A 336 17.42 10.68 -4.86
CA ALA A 336 16.90 10.85 -6.22
C ALA A 336 15.62 11.72 -6.28
N VAL A 337 14.78 11.68 -5.25
CA VAL A 337 13.60 12.54 -5.14
C VAL A 337 14.00 13.98 -4.84
N VAL A 338 14.89 14.18 -3.87
CA VAL A 338 15.39 15.50 -3.47
C VAL A 338 16.10 16.17 -4.65
N SER A 339 16.97 15.45 -5.36
CA SER A 339 17.65 15.96 -6.56
C SER A 339 16.67 16.51 -7.60
N ARG A 340 15.61 15.75 -7.93
CA ARG A 340 14.58 16.21 -8.88
C ARG A 340 13.74 17.39 -8.39
N LYS A 341 13.58 17.55 -7.08
CA LYS A 341 12.86 18.68 -6.48
C LYS A 341 13.72 19.94 -6.35
N LEU A 342 15.04 19.78 -6.28
CA LEU A 342 16.01 20.87 -6.31
C LEU A 342 16.33 21.34 -7.74
N GLU A 343 15.96 20.58 -8.77
CA GLU A 343 16.06 21.03 -10.14
C GLU A 343 15.13 22.22 -10.40
N LEU A 344 15.73 23.37 -10.70
CA LEU A 344 15.01 24.57 -11.11
C LEU A 344 14.12 24.26 -12.32
N THR A 345 12.87 24.70 -12.23
CA THR A 345 11.91 24.66 -13.33
C THR A 345 12.41 25.50 -14.51
N ARG A 346 11.85 25.29 -15.70
CA ARG A 346 12.21 26.06 -16.89
C ARG A 346 12.00 27.58 -16.69
N ALA A 347 10.95 27.96 -15.97
CA ALA A 347 10.66 29.35 -15.65
C ALA A 347 11.68 29.93 -14.66
N GLU A 348 11.99 29.21 -13.58
CA GLU A 348 13.01 29.65 -12.60
C GLU A 348 14.39 29.74 -13.23
N LYS A 349 14.76 28.80 -14.12
CA LYS A 349 16.01 28.87 -14.89
C LYS A 349 16.07 30.13 -15.75
N HIS A 350 14.96 30.50 -16.40
CA HIS A 350 14.89 31.72 -17.19
C HIS A 350 15.10 32.98 -16.33
N VAL A 351 14.44 33.05 -15.17
CA VAL A 351 14.61 34.16 -14.22
C VAL A 351 16.03 34.20 -13.65
N HIS A 352 16.59 33.05 -13.31
CA HIS A 352 17.96 32.92 -12.82
C HIS A 352 18.98 33.44 -13.85
N ASN A 353 18.82 33.04 -15.12
CA ASN A 353 19.70 33.51 -16.20
C ASN A 353 19.60 35.02 -16.40
N PHE A 354 18.38 35.57 -16.43
CA PHE A 354 18.17 37.02 -16.53
C PHE A 354 18.81 37.80 -15.38
N MET A 355 18.69 37.29 -14.14
CA MET A 355 19.32 37.89 -12.96
C MET A 355 20.85 37.87 -13.09
N MET A 356 21.41 36.75 -13.54
CA MET A 356 22.85 36.60 -13.75
C MET A 356 23.37 37.55 -14.84
N ASP A 357 22.67 37.68 -15.96
CA ASP A 357 23.03 38.58 -17.06
C ASP A 357 23.01 40.06 -16.62
N THR A 358 22.01 40.43 -15.81
CA THR A 358 21.92 41.78 -15.24
C THR A 358 23.11 42.08 -14.31
N GLN A 359 23.50 41.12 -13.48
CA GLN A 359 24.66 41.24 -12.59
C GLN A 359 25.97 41.34 -13.37
N LEU A 360 26.15 40.50 -14.39
CA LEU A 360 27.32 40.56 -15.27
C LEU A 360 27.40 41.90 -15.99
N THR A 361 26.29 42.41 -16.52
CA THR A 361 26.24 43.72 -17.17
C THR A 361 26.65 44.84 -16.21
N LYS A 362 26.15 44.83 -14.96
CA LYS A 362 26.55 45.80 -13.94
C LYS A 362 28.05 45.73 -13.64
N ARG A 363 28.62 44.52 -13.50
CA ARG A 363 30.05 44.33 -13.26
C ARG A 363 30.90 44.83 -14.43
N VAL A 364 30.51 44.55 -15.67
CA VAL A 364 31.22 45.03 -16.87
C VAL A 364 31.22 46.56 -16.92
N LEU A 365 30.09 47.21 -16.63
CA LEU A 365 30.01 48.68 -16.61
C LEU A 365 30.89 49.31 -15.52
N ILE A 366 31.05 48.64 -14.37
CA ILE A 366 31.95 49.09 -13.30
C ILE A 366 33.41 48.95 -13.72
N VAL A 367 33.80 47.83 -14.33
CA VAL A 367 35.19 47.55 -14.73
C VAL A 367 35.60 48.34 -15.96
N PHE A 368 34.68 48.63 -16.88
CA PHE A 368 34.91 49.42 -18.09
C PHE A 368 33.99 50.64 -18.12
N PRO A 369 34.35 51.73 -17.40
CA PRO A 369 33.56 52.96 -17.41
C PRO A 369 33.41 53.58 -18.81
N SER A 370 34.37 53.35 -19.71
CA SER A 370 34.36 53.84 -21.09
C SER A 370 33.23 53.24 -21.95
N LEU A 371 32.74 52.03 -21.62
CA LEU A 371 31.58 51.41 -22.27
C LEU A 371 30.26 52.10 -21.88
N ASN A 372 30.21 52.74 -20.70
CA ASN A 372 29.06 53.51 -20.26
C ASN A 372 28.92 54.83 -21.04
N SER A 373 30.04 55.46 -21.43
CA SER A 373 30.06 56.61 -22.35
C SER A 373 29.58 56.25 -23.75
N LEU A 374 29.92 55.06 -24.28
CA LEU A 374 29.47 54.63 -25.61
C LEU A 374 27.95 54.38 -25.67
N LYS A 375 27.35 53.91 -24.56
CA LYS A 375 25.91 53.67 -24.45
C LYS A 375 25.06 54.95 -24.35
N SER A 376 25.66 56.12 -24.09
CA SER A 376 24.94 57.40 -24.12
C SER A 376 25.07 58.14 -25.46
N LEU A 377 25.83 57.57 -26.41
CA LEU A 377 26.08 58.13 -27.74
C LEU A 377 25.27 57.45 -28.86
N ILE A 378 24.55 56.38 -28.51
CA ILE A 378 23.54 55.68 -29.31
C ILE A 378 22.23 55.77 -28.54
#